data_AF-A0A9W8IC20-F1
#
_entry.id   AF-A0A9W8IC20-F1
#
_cell.length_a   1.000
_cell.length_b   1.000
_cell.length_c   1.000
_cell.angle_alpha   90.00
_cell.angle_beta   90.00
_cell.angle_gamma   90.00
#
_symmetry.space_group_name_H-M   'P 1'
#
loop_
_entity.id
_entity.type
_entity.pdbx_description
1 polymer ?
#
loop_
_entity_poly.entity_id
_entity_poly.type
_entity_poly.pdbx_seq_one_letter_code
_entity_poly.pdbx_strand_id
1 'polypeptide(L)'
;MSGKKITEPRAQSQFFAGPTAAPRRPFAGRACAVPGPSGTSSMDSVSIRDVLQSKLAEKRRAAEEAKARGDDDWDSSQFVQLDQQTSNHVKSLIQQSDAIQRVRKERIFEDDVTEEEMEIIKQRVALQQQQFAEFERREFAHKAQRIRQMYRYLDDEEIREALKEGSNDVDEAIYQFSTAGYLTKLRKAIAQRHTPLTAAPQMTDVQRAKYEEMLKKRTRVQKKTTTSDARDKYRTVGRLPLDEALAQLQRAAAAKSGAGIDLSRAMKGWSEARIKAFKAIKTKPNT
;
A
#
# COMPACT_ATOMS: atom_id res chain seq x y z
N MET A 1 3.36 55.76 -2.76
CA MET A 1 3.81 54.43 -2.26
C MET A 1 3.18 53.36 -3.15
N SER A 2 3.96 52.83 -4.10
CA SER A 2 3.50 51.89 -5.12
C SER A 2 3.81 50.46 -4.68
N GLY A 3 2.76 49.70 -4.34
CA GLY A 3 2.87 48.29 -3.97
C GLY A 3 3.00 47.39 -5.19
N LYS A 4 4.19 46.83 -5.41
CA LYS A 4 4.42 45.75 -6.38
C LYS A 4 3.84 44.44 -5.82
N LYS A 5 2.79 43.90 -6.44
CA LYS A 5 2.34 42.53 -6.21
C LYS A 5 3.21 41.59 -7.05
N ILE A 6 3.85 40.64 -6.37
CA ILE A 6 4.64 39.56 -6.97
C ILE A 6 3.69 38.39 -7.24
N THR A 7 3.58 37.99 -8.51
CA THR A 7 2.79 36.85 -8.96
C THR A 7 3.70 35.64 -9.13
N GLU A 8 3.51 34.60 -8.32
CA GLU A 8 4.21 33.31 -8.49
C GLU A 8 3.56 32.46 -9.61
N PRO A 9 4.36 31.74 -10.43
CA PRO A 9 3.83 30.84 -11.44
C PRO A 9 3.47 29.47 -10.84
N ARG A 10 2.19 29.09 -11.00
CA ARG A 10 1.63 27.79 -10.64
C ARG A 10 2.15 26.70 -11.59
N ALA A 11 2.83 25.69 -11.04
CA ALA A 11 3.33 24.54 -11.76
C ALA A 11 2.19 23.69 -12.35
N GLN A 12 2.28 23.40 -13.65
CA GLN A 12 1.36 22.52 -14.37
C GLN A 12 1.68 21.05 -14.03
N SER A 13 0.76 20.37 -13.35
CA SER A 13 0.81 18.93 -13.12
C SER A 13 0.40 18.17 -14.39
N GLN A 14 1.36 17.57 -15.08
CA GLN A 14 1.09 16.58 -16.12
C GLN A 14 0.78 15.22 -15.45
N PHE A 15 -0.48 14.82 -15.48
CA PHE A 15 -0.91 13.47 -15.12
C PHE A 15 -0.46 12.48 -16.20
N PHE A 16 0.47 11.60 -15.86
CA PHE A 16 0.80 10.42 -16.64
C PHE A 16 -0.33 9.40 -16.53
N ALA A 17 -0.93 9.05 -17.67
CA ALA A 17 -1.81 7.89 -17.79
C ALA A 17 -0.96 6.61 -17.67
N GLY A 18 -1.32 5.75 -16.70
CA GLY A 18 -0.70 4.44 -16.51
C GLY A 18 -1.10 3.44 -17.62
N PRO A 19 -0.31 2.38 -17.85
CA PRO A 19 -0.57 1.41 -18.90
C PRO A 19 -1.77 0.52 -18.56
N THR A 20 -2.72 0.48 -19.48
CA THR A 20 -3.91 -0.38 -19.51
C THR A 20 -3.50 -1.85 -19.54
N ALA A 21 -3.88 -2.60 -18.50
CA ALA A 21 -3.67 -4.04 -18.42
C ALA A 21 -4.59 -4.77 -19.42
N ALA A 22 -4.01 -5.58 -20.30
CA ALA A 22 -4.74 -6.43 -21.23
C ALA A 22 -5.37 -7.64 -20.50
N PRO A 23 -6.61 -8.05 -20.85
CA PRO A 23 -7.25 -9.20 -20.23
C PRO A 23 -6.63 -10.52 -20.71
N ARG A 24 -6.23 -11.35 -19.75
CA ARG A 24 -5.76 -12.73 -19.97
C ARG A 24 -6.95 -13.60 -20.39
N ARG A 25 -6.75 -14.40 -21.45
CA ARG A 25 -7.70 -15.44 -21.90
C ARG A 25 -7.85 -16.53 -20.83
N PRO A 26 -9.07 -17.03 -20.56
CA PRO A 26 -9.27 -18.19 -19.70
C PRO A 26 -8.82 -19.46 -20.41
N PHE A 27 -7.95 -20.23 -19.76
CA PHE A 27 -7.62 -21.60 -20.14
C PHE A 27 -8.83 -22.49 -19.79
N ALA A 28 -9.43 -23.10 -20.81
CA ALA A 28 -10.44 -24.14 -20.64
C ALA A 28 -9.76 -25.44 -20.19
N GLY A 29 -9.64 -25.61 -18.87
CA GLY A 29 -9.29 -26.88 -18.24
C GLY A 29 -10.51 -27.80 -18.25
N ARG A 30 -10.54 -28.74 -19.20
CA ARG A 30 -11.53 -29.81 -19.31
C ARG A 30 -11.31 -30.80 -18.16
N ALA A 31 -12.09 -30.68 -17.09
CA ALA A 31 -12.11 -31.66 -16.02
C ALA A 31 -12.96 -32.87 -16.43
N CYS A 32 -12.35 -34.04 -16.55
CA CYS A 32 -13.05 -35.31 -16.67
C CYS A 32 -13.75 -35.61 -15.34
N ALA A 33 -15.08 -35.66 -15.38
CA ALA A 33 -15.91 -36.17 -14.30
C ALA A 33 -15.71 -37.69 -14.18
N VAL A 34 -15.32 -38.14 -12.99
CA VAL A 34 -15.42 -39.54 -12.57
C VAL A 34 -16.54 -39.59 -11.51
N PRO A 35 -17.65 -40.31 -11.75
CA PRO A 35 -18.67 -40.50 -10.73
C PRO A 35 -18.24 -41.64 -9.80
N GLY A 36 -17.97 -41.31 -8.54
CA GLY A 36 -17.79 -42.24 -7.42
C GLY A 36 -18.92 -42.10 -6.40
N PRO A 37 -19.21 -43.16 -5.63
CA PRO A 37 -20.57 -43.52 -5.22
C PRO A 37 -21.13 -42.70 -4.06
N SER A 38 -22.44 -42.52 -4.13
CA SER A 38 -23.33 -42.13 -3.05
C SER A 38 -23.19 -43.01 -1.81
N GLY A 39 -23.17 -42.38 -0.63
CA GLY A 39 -23.65 -43.02 0.60
C GLY A 39 -22.71 -42.93 1.79
N THR A 40 -22.60 -41.75 2.39
CA THR A 40 -22.53 -41.64 3.86
C THR A 40 -23.33 -40.41 4.28
N SER A 41 -24.44 -40.65 4.96
CA SER A 41 -25.16 -39.65 5.75
C SER A 41 -24.19 -38.92 6.67
N SER A 42 -23.82 -37.70 6.26
CA SER A 42 -23.13 -36.75 7.13
C SER A 42 -24.12 -36.36 8.21
N MET A 43 -24.03 -37.00 9.37
CA MET A 43 -24.59 -36.41 10.58
C MET A 43 -23.92 -35.04 10.71
N ASP A 44 -24.72 -33.98 10.64
CA ASP A 44 -24.28 -32.60 10.78
C ASP A 44 -23.60 -32.43 12.14
N SER A 45 -22.30 -32.69 12.19
CA SER A 45 -21.48 -32.38 13.35
C SER A 45 -21.41 -30.87 13.42
N VAL A 46 -22.28 -30.27 14.23
CA VAL A 46 -22.31 -28.84 14.47
C VAL A 46 -20.89 -28.43 14.85
N SER A 47 -20.25 -27.63 13.99
CA SER A 47 -18.89 -27.19 14.24
C SER A 47 -18.89 -26.32 15.48
N ILE A 48 -17.89 -26.46 16.35
CA ILE A 48 -17.69 -25.59 17.53
C ILE A 48 -17.74 -24.11 17.10
N ARG A 49 -17.27 -23.83 15.88
CA ARG A 49 -17.33 -22.50 15.26
C ARG A 49 -18.76 -22.00 15.07
N ASP A 50 -19.66 -22.84 14.57
CA ASP A 50 -21.05 -22.48 14.29
C ASP A 50 -21.81 -22.23 15.60
N VAL A 51 -21.51 -23.01 16.65
CA VAL A 51 -22.05 -22.78 18.00
C VAL A 51 -21.60 -21.43 18.55
N LEU A 52 -20.30 -21.09 18.42
CA LEU A 52 -19.77 -19.81 18.89
C LEU A 52 -20.37 -18.63 18.12
N GLN A 53 -20.53 -18.77 16.80
CA GLN A 53 -21.13 -17.73 15.96
C GLN A 53 -22.60 -17.49 16.33
N SER A 54 -23.38 -18.55 16.54
CA SER A 54 -24.77 -18.44 16.99
C SER A 54 -24.87 -17.78 18.36
N LYS A 55 -24.04 -18.18 19.33
CA LYS A 55 -24.00 -17.56 20.66
C LYS A 55 -23.63 -16.07 20.62
N LEU A 56 -22.67 -15.69 19.77
CA LEU A 56 -22.30 -14.28 19.58
C LEU A 56 -23.45 -13.47 18.98
N ALA A 57 -24.17 -14.03 18.01
CA ALA A 57 -25.33 -13.38 17.40
C ALA A 57 -26.50 -13.24 18.41
N GLU A 58 -26.76 -14.26 19.22
CA GLU A 58 -27.75 -14.22 20.30
C GLU A 58 -27.40 -13.15 21.34
N LYS A 59 -26.13 -13.10 21.79
CA LYS A 59 -25.64 -12.09 22.74
C LYS A 59 -25.80 -10.68 22.19
N ARG A 60 -25.50 -10.45 20.91
CA ARG A 60 -25.70 -9.13 20.27
C ARG A 60 -27.17 -8.74 20.21
N ARG A 61 -28.06 -9.68 19.83
CA ARG A 61 -29.51 -9.44 19.84
C ARG A 61 -30.03 -9.13 21.24
N ALA A 62 -29.59 -9.90 22.25
CA ALA A 62 -29.97 -9.66 23.64
C ALA A 62 -29.48 -8.29 24.15
N ALA A 63 -28.25 -7.88 23.78
CA ALA A 63 -27.74 -6.56 24.12
C ALA A 63 -28.51 -5.42 23.42
N GLU A 64 -28.90 -5.60 22.16
CA GLU A 64 -29.74 -4.64 21.43
C GLU A 64 -31.16 -4.56 22.01
N GLU A 65 -31.73 -5.69 22.43
CA GLU A 65 -33.05 -5.75 23.06
C GLU A 65 -33.04 -5.15 24.47
N ALA A 66 -32.01 -5.40 25.28
CA ALA A 66 -31.82 -4.76 26.58
C ALA A 66 -31.67 -3.24 26.44
N LYS A 67 -30.87 -2.79 25.47
CA LYS A 67 -30.74 -1.37 25.13
C LYS A 67 -32.06 -0.75 24.67
N ALA A 68 -32.89 -1.50 23.94
CA ALA A 68 -34.21 -1.05 23.51
C ALA A 68 -35.22 -0.98 24.67
N ARG A 69 -35.08 -1.84 25.68
CA ARG A 69 -35.91 -1.80 26.91
C ARG A 69 -35.50 -0.70 27.89
N GLY A 70 -34.26 -0.17 27.78
CA GLY A 70 -33.74 0.80 28.74
C GLY A 70 -33.41 0.19 30.10
N ASP A 71 -33.40 -1.14 30.20
CA ASP A 71 -32.84 -1.88 31.33
C ASP A 71 -31.32 -1.93 31.13
N ASP A 72 -30.64 -0.85 31.49
CA ASP A 72 -29.22 -0.89 31.84
C ASP A 72 -29.08 -1.54 33.24
N ASP A 73 -29.64 -2.74 33.40
CA ASP A 73 -29.63 -3.43 34.68
C ASP A 73 -28.19 -3.91 34.93
N TRP A 74 -27.61 -3.34 35.97
CA TRP A 74 -26.18 -3.42 36.28
C TRP A 74 -25.89 -4.82 36.83
N ASP A 75 -25.62 -5.78 35.93
CA ASP A 75 -25.44 -7.18 36.29
C ASP A 75 -24.24 -7.34 37.25
N SER A 76 -24.59 -7.44 38.53
CA SER A 76 -23.69 -7.52 39.67
C SER A 76 -23.02 -8.89 39.78
N SER A 77 -23.36 -9.80 38.86
CA SER A 77 -22.85 -11.17 38.84
C SER A 77 -21.47 -11.28 38.16
N GLN A 78 -21.03 -10.23 37.47
CA GLN A 78 -19.76 -10.19 36.75
C GLN A 78 -18.64 -9.47 37.53
N PHE A 79 -18.74 -9.39 38.86
CA PHE A 79 -17.63 -8.86 39.65
C PHE A 79 -16.48 -9.86 39.73
N VAL A 80 -15.32 -9.44 39.21
CA VAL A 80 -14.06 -10.18 39.33
C VAL A 80 -13.71 -10.31 40.81
N GLN A 81 -13.72 -11.53 41.34
CA GLN A 81 -13.22 -11.81 42.68
C GLN A 81 -11.74 -11.44 42.74
N LEU A 82 -11.42 -10.47 43.59
CA LEU A 82 -10.07 -9.92 43.71
C LEU A 82 -9.19 -10.79 44.60
N ASP A 83 -7.96 -11.03 44.15
CA ASP A 83 -6.91 -11.56 45.01
C ASP A 83 -6.65 -10.62 46.21
N GLN A 84 -6.25 -11.21 47.34
CA GLN A 84 -6.04 -10.48 48.60
C GLN A 84 -5.07 -9.28 48.43
N GLN A 85 -4.00 -9.46 47.64
CA GLN A 85 -2.98 -8.44 47.41
C GLN A 85 -3.50 -7.26 46.57
N THR A 86 -4.25 -7.56 45.51
CA THR A 86 -4.82 -6.53 44.61
C THR A 86 -5.97 -5.79 45.28
N SER A 87 -6.76 -6.48 46.12
CA SER A 87 -7.78 -5.88 46.98
C SER A 87 -7.17 -4.86 47.94
N ASN A 88 -6.08 -5.21 48.62
CA ASN A 88 -5.39 -4.31 49.54
C ASN A 88 -4.82 -3.07 48.81
N HIS A 89 -4.33 -3.24 47.57
CA HIS A 89 -3.85 -2.12 46.77
C HIS A 89 -4.97 -1.15 46.37
N VAL A 90 -6.17 -1.64 45.99
CA VAL A 90 -7.33 -0.76 45.75
C VAL A 90 -7.73 -0.02 47.01
N LYS A 91 -7.79 -0.73 48.14
CA LYS A 91 -8.14 -0.10 49.41
C LYS A 91 -7.17 1.04 49.75
N SER A 92 -5.89 0.86 49.46
CA SER A 92 -4.89 1.91 49.59
C SER A 92 -5.15 3.09 48.64
N LEU A 93 -5.48 2.84 47.36
CA LEU A 93 -5.83 3.90 46.40
C LEU A 93 -7.11 4.65 46.80
N ILE A 94 -8.10 3.97 47.38
CA ILE A 94 -9.33 4.58 47.90
C ILE A 94 -9.01 5.46 49.11
N GLN A 95 -8.20 4.96 50.07
CA GLN A 95 -7.75 5.74 51.22
C GLN A 95 -6.96 6.99 50.80
N GLN A 96 -6.11 6.87 49.77
CA GLN A 96 -5.41 8.03 49.19
C GLN A 96 -6.40 9.03 48.57
N SER A 97 -7.48 8.55 47.94
CA SER A 97 -8.51 9.44 47.39
C SER A 97 -9.29 10.20 48.47
N ASP A 98 -9.52 9.56 49.63
CA ASP A 98 -10.15 10.19 50.79
C ASP A 98 -9.22 11.17 51.51
N ALA A 99 -7.90 10.96 51.41
CA ALA A 99 -6.89 11.86 51.95
C ALA A 99 -6.71 13.15 51.13
N ILE A 100 -7.12 13.18 49.85
CA ILE A 100 -7.07 14.39 49.03
C ILE A 100 -8.07 15.40 49.56
N GLN A 101 -7.60 16.61 49.88
CA GLN A 101 -8.44 17.68 50.41
C GLN A 101 -9.60 18.02 49.45
N ARG A 102 -10.78 18.18 50.03
CA ARG A 102 -11.97 18.67 49.31
C ARG A 102 -12.08 20.17 49.55
N VAL A 103 -11.47 20.96 48.67
CA VAL A 103 -11.60 22.43 48.70
C VAL A 103 -12.91 22.82 48.04
N ARG A 104 -13.67 23.70 48.70
CA ARG A 104 -14.84 24.37 48.11
C ARG A 104 -14.39 25.74 47.63
N LYS A 105 -14.72 26.09 46.39
CA LYS A 105 -14.47 27.44 45.85
C LYS A 105 -15.07 28.50 46.76
N GLU A 106 -14.26 29.43 47.25
CA GLU A 106 -14.73 30.57 48.04
C GLU A 106 -15.48 31.60 47.17
N ARG A 107 -15.15 31.69 45.88
CA ARG A 107 -15.82 32.53 44.89
C ARG A 107 -16.21 31.71 43.67
N ILE A 108 -17.50 31.39 43.57
CA ILE A 108 -18.07 30.51 42.53
C ILE A 108 -18.02 31.18 41.14
N PHE A 109 -17.92 32.51 41.08
CA PHE A 109 -17.99 33.30 39.84
C PHE A 109 -16.64 33.66 39.22
N GLU A 110 -15.53 33.31 39.88
CA GLU A 110 -14.20 33.43 39.27
C GLU A 110 -13.96 32.15 38.46
N ASP A 111 -13.91 32.31 37.13
CA ASP A 111 -13.68 31.21 36.17
C ASP A 111 -12.26 30.64 36.30
N ASP A 112 -11.32 31.45 36.76
CA ASP A 112 -9.93 31.05 36.92
C ASP A 112 -9.74 30.15 38.15
N VAL A 113 -9.04 29.03 37.92
CA VAL A 113 -8.68 28.06 38.96
C VAL A 113 -7.41 28.55 39.66
N THR A 114 -7.40 28.59 40.98
CA THR A 114 -6.20 29.02 41.73
C THR A 114 -5.09 27.97 41.61
N GLU A 115 -3.84 28.37 41.87
CA GLU A 115 -2.69 27.45 41.80
C GLU A 115 -2.86 26.25 42.74
N GLU A 116 -3.39 26.48 43.94
CA GLU A 116 -3.69 25.44 44.94
C GLU A 116 -4.80 24.48 44.45
N GLU A 117 -5.87 25.01 43.85
CA GLU A 117 -6.94 24.20 43.27
C GLU A 117 -6.44 23.37 42.08
N MET A 118 -5.57 23.94 41.26
CA MET A 118 -4.94 23.26 40.13
C MET A 118 -4.06 22.09 40.60
N GLU A 119 -3.33 22.24 41.71
CA GLU A 119 -2.56 21.14 42.31
C GLU A 119 -3.47 20.01 42.81
N ILE A 120 -4.58 20.34 43.48
CA ILE A 120 -5.55 19.34 43.96
C ILE A 120 -6.20 18.60 42.77
N ILE A 121 -6.52 19.32 41.69
CA ILE A 121 -7.05 18.72 40.46
C ILE A 121 -6.01 17.78 39.83
N LYS A 122 -4.75 18.22 39.72
CA LYS A 122 -3.65 17.37 39.20
C LYS A 122 -3.48 16.09 40.03
N GLN A 123 -3.51 16.20 41.37
CA GLN A 123 -3.42 15.05 42.26
C GLN A 123 -4.59 14.07 42.03
N ARG A 124 -5.82 14.59 41.92
CA ARG A 124 -7.00 13.75 41.68
C ARG A 124 -7.00 13.10 40.30
N VAL A 125 -6.61 13.84 39.25
CA VAL A 125 -6.49 13.30 37.89
C VAL A 125 -5.41 12.21 37.85
N ALA A 126 -4.25 12.44 38.47
CA ALA A 126 -3.19 11.44 38.56
C ALA A 126 -3.65 10.17 39.28
N LEU A 127 -4.38 10.32 40.39
CA LEU A 127 -4.92 9.19 41.13
C LEU A 127 -5.98 8.43 40.32
N GLN A 128 -6.88 9.13 39.64
CA GLN A 128 -7.87 8.52 38.75
C GLN A 128 -7.20 7.76 37.60
N GLN A 129 -6.13 8.31 37.01
CA GLN A 129 -5.35 7.62 35.98
C GLN A 129 -4.70 6.35 36.53
N GLN A 130 -4.17 6.37 37.75
CA GLN A 130 -3.63 5.18 38.41
C GLN A 130 -4.70 4.13 38.68
N GLN A 131 -5.86 4.53 39.21
CA GLN A 131 -6.99 3.63 39.43
C GLN A 131 -7.48 3.01 38.12
N PHE A 132 -7.58 3.80 37.05
CA PHE A 132 -7.99 3.32 35.74
C PHE A 132 -6.98 2.34 35.15
N ALA A 133 -5.68 2.64 35.23
CA ALA A 133 -4.63 1.74 34.77
C ALA A 133 -4.62 0.40 35.53
N GLU A 134 -4.84 0.44 36.85
CA GLU A 134 -4.98 -0.79 37.65
C GLU A 134 -6.23 -1.58 37.28
N PHE A 135 -7.36 -0.90 37.04
CA PHE A 135 -8.58 -1.54 36.56
C PHE A 135 -8.37 -2.21 35.19
N GLU A 136 -7.78 -1.50 34.22
CA GLU A 136 -7.47 -2.04 32.89
C GLU A 136 -6.56 -3.27 32.97
N ARG A 137 -5.53 -3.22 33.83
CA ARG A 137 -4.61 -4.34 34.05
C ARG A 137 -5.35 -5.60 34.53
N ARG A 138 -6.33 -5.45 35.40
CA ARG A 138 -7.09 -6.56 36.00
C ARG A 138 -8.14 -7.12 35.06
N GLU A 139 -8.90 -6.23 34.44
CA GLU A 139 -9.84 -6.61 33.40
C GLU A 139 -9.11 -7.39 32.30
N PHE A 140 -7.94 -6.90 31.88
CA PHE A 140 -7.08 -7.61 30.94
C PHE A 140 -6.65 -8.99 31.48
N ALA A 141 -6.15 -9.07 32.72
CA ALA A 141 -5.69 -10.34 33.29
C ALA A 141 -6.83 -11.39 33.36
N HIS A 142 -8.03 -10.98 33.76
CA HIS A 142 -9.19 -11.86 33.83
C HIS A 142 -9.63 -12.34 32.43
N LYS A 143 -9.71 -11.42 31.47
CA LYS A 143 -10.02 -11.75 30.07
C LYS A 143 -8.96 -12.66 29.45
N ALA A 144 -7.69 -12.37 29.71
CA ALA A 144 -6.57 -13.17 29.24
C ALA A 144 -6.58 -14.58 29.86
N GLN A 145 -6.91 -14.71 31.15
CA GLN A 145 -7.05 -16.01 31.80
C GLN A 145 -8.15 -16.85 31.12
N ARG A 146 -9.32 -16.26 30.85
CA ARG A 146 -10.41 -16.96 30.14
C ARG A 146 -10.00 -17.42 28.74
N ILE A 147 -9.24 -16.60 28.01
CA ILE A 147 -8.72 -16.97 26.68
C ILE A 147 -7.67 -18.09 26.81
N ARG A 148 -6.75 -17.98 27.76
CA ARG A 148 -5.68 -18.96 28.01
C ARG A 148 -6.22 -20.33 28.45
N GLN A 149 -7.40 -20.38 29.09
CA GLN A 149 -8.08 -21.65 29.38
C GLN A 149 -8.37 -22.45 28.10
N MET A 150 -8.69 -21.78 26.99
CA MET A 150 -8.90 -22.43 25.69
C MET A 150 -7.62 -22.55 24.88
N TYR A 151 -6.77 -21.51 24.90
CA TYR A 151 -5.56 -21.42 24.09
C TYR A 151 -4.34 -21.16 24.99
N ARG A 152 -3.80 -22.23 25.58
CA ARG A 152 -2.71 -22.15 26.57
C ARG A 152 -1.41 -21.53 26.04
N TYR A 153 -1.18 -21.60 24.73
CA TYR A 153 0.07 -21.18 24.09
C TYR A 153 0.11 -19.70 23.69
N LEU A 154 -0.94 -18.92 23.97
CA LEU A 154 -0.99 -17.51 23.58
C LEU A 154 -0.23 -16.61 24.56
N ASP A 155 0.50 -15.66 23.98
CA ASP A 155 1.20 -14.62 24.72
C ASP A 155 0.26 -13.44 25.05
N ASP A 156 0.59 -12.66 26.08
CA ASP A 156 -0.23 -11.53 26.51
C ASP A 156 -0.34 -10.44 25.44
N GLU A 157 0.72 -10.23 24.65
CA GLU A 157 0.70 -9.28 23.53
C GLU A 157 -0.29 -9.72 22.45
N GLU A 158 -0.36 -11.03 22.19
CA GLU A 158 -1.27 -11.58 21.20
C GLU A 158 -2.73 -11.41 21.62
N ILE A 159 -3.00 -11.71 22.89
CA ILE A 159 -4.31 -11.54 23.51
C ILE A 159 -4.74 -10.07 23.52
N ARG A 160 -3.81 -9.16 23.82
CA ARG A 160 -4.09 -7.71 23.84
C ARG A 160 -4.48 -7.18 22.48
N GLU A 161 -3.79 -7.59 21.42
CA GLU A 161 -4.15 -7.21 20.05
C GLU A 161 -5.50 -7.79 19.63
N ALA A 162 -5.78 -9.05 19.96
CA ALA A 162 -7.05 -9.68 19.63
C ALA A 162 -8.23 -9.01 20.35
N LEU A 163 -8.09 -8.67 21.62
CA LEU A 163 -9.12 -7.95 22.38
C LEU A 163 -9.35 -6.54 21.83
N LYS A 164 -8.32 -5.89 21.30
CA LYS A 164 -8.43 -4.58 20.65
C LYS A 164 -9.23 -4.65 19.35
N GLU A 165 -9.04 -5.69 18.55
CA GLU A 165 -9.81 -5.93 17.32
C GLU A 165 -11.27 -6.34 17.62
N GLY A 166 -11.49 -7.10 18.70
CA GLY A 166 -12.80 -7.60 19.13
C GLY A 166 -13.61 -6.67 20.05
N SER A 167 -13.28 -5.37 20.11
CA SER A 167 -13.97 -4.38 20.97
C SER A 167 -14.07 -4.80 22.44
N ASN A 168 -13.02 -5.41 22.98
CA ASN A 168 -12.93 -5.93 24.36
C ASN A 168 -13.92 -7.07 24.71
N ASP A 169 -14.54 -7.73 23.73
CA ASP A 169 -15.34 -8.95 23.93
C ASP A 169 -14.46 -10.21 23.84
N VAL A 170 -14.48 -11.01 24.91
CA VAL A 170 -13.70 -12.24 25.02
C VAL A 170 -14.18 -13.31 24.06
N ASP A 171 -15.50 -13.43 23.89
CA ASP A 171 -16.10 -14.50 23.09
C ASP A 171 -15.80 -14.27 21.59
N GLU A 172 -15.80 -13.01 21.16
CA GLU A 172 -15.39 -12.62 19.80
C GLU A 172 -13.91 -12.93 19.57
N ALA A 173 -13.03 -12.59 20.52
CA ALA A 173 -11.61 -12.91 20.40
C ALA A 173 -11.37 -14.43 20.30
N ILE A 174 -12.06 -15.23 21.11
CA ILE A 174 -12.00 -16.70 21.04
C ILE A 174 -12.47 -17.22 19.67
N TYR A 175 -13.55 -16.65 19.14
CA TYR A 175 -14.05 -16.96 17.81
C TYR A 175 -13.03 -16.61 16.72
N GLN A 176 -12.39 -15.44 16.79
CA GLN A 176 -11.34 -15.06 15.84
C GLN A 176 -10.14 -16.02 15.89
N PHE A 177 -9.72 -16.46 17.09
CA PHE A 177 -8.66 -17.46 17.23
C PHE A 177 -9.00 -18.82 16.62
N SER A 178 -10.28 -19.18 16.52
CA SER A 178 -10.72 -20.39 15.81
C SER A 178 -10.60 -20.26 14.28
N THR A 179 -10.45 -19.03 13.75
CA THR A 179 -10.35 -18.79 12.32
C THR A 179 -8.93 -19.07 11.82
N ALA A 180 -8.82 -19.91 10.79
CA ALA A 180 -7.55 -20.28 10.19
C ALA A 180 -6.77 -19.05 9.69
N GLY A 181 -5.48 -18.97 10.05
CA GLY A 181 -4.58 -17.90 9.65
C GLY A 181 -4.72 -16.58 10.43
N TYR A 182 -5.68 -16.46 11.35
CA TYR A 182 -5.81 -15.27 12.20
C TYR A 182 -4.56 -15.05 13.06
N LEU A 183 -4.11 -16.09 13.77
CA LEU A 183 -2.87 -16.04 14.57
C LEU A 183 -1.64 -15.64 13.74
N THR A 184 -1.53 -16.15 12.52
CA THR A 184 -0.41 -15.79 11.62
C THR A 184 -0.45 -14.31 11.23
N LYS A 185 -1.64 -13.76 10.95
CA LYS A 185 -1.81 -12.33 10.67
C LYS A 185 -1.46 -11.49 11.88
N LEU A 186 -1.91 -11.90 13.06
CA LEU A 186 -1.71 -11.19 14.31
C LEU A 186 -0.22 -11.18 14.71
N ARG A 187 0.46 -12.33 14.67
CA ARG A 187 1.91 -12.42 14.86
C ARG A 187 2.69 -11.57 13.88
N LYS A 188 2.28 -11.54 12.61
CA LYS A 188 2.90 -10.67 11.59
C LYS A 188 2.73 -9.19 11.96
N ALA A 189 1.56 -8.78 12.45
CA ALA A 189 1.31 -7.41 12.87
C ALA A 189 2.17 -7.02 14.09
N ILE A 190 2.30 -7.91 15.07
CA ILE A 190 3.19 -7.71 16.23
C ILE A 190 4.64 -7.60 15.77
N ALA A 191 5.11 -8.54 14.93
CA ALA A 191 6.47 -8.51 14.40
C ALA A 191 6.76 -7.20 13.64
N GLN A 192 5.81 -6.66 12.88
CA GLN A 192 5.98 -5.37 12.20
C GLN A 192 6.18 -4.19 13.16
N ARG A 193 5.57 -4.21 14.35
CA ARG A 193 5.76 -3.15 15.36
C ARG A 193 7.11 -3.24 16.05
N HIS A 194 7.57 -4.45 16.32
CA HIS A 194 8.89 -4.69 16.93
C HIS A 194 10.02 -4.67 15.91
N THR A 195 9.73 -4.69 14.61
CA THR A 195 10.73 -4.47 13.57
C THR A 195 11.17 -3.01 13.64
N PRO A 196 12.41 -2.71 14.03
CA PRO A 196 12.85 -1.33 14.15
C PRO A 196 12.80 -0.68 12.76
N LEU A 197 12.16 0.49 12.69
CA LEU A 197 12.00 1.30 11.48
C LEU A 197 13.32 1.68 10.78
N THR A 198 14.46 1.43 11.45
CA THR A 198 15.83 1.66 10.98
C THR A 198 16.32 0.70 9.91
N ALA A 199 15.61 -0.39 9.63
CA ALA A 199 15.88 -1.19 8.43
C ALA A 199 15.22 -0.54 7.20
N ALA A 200 15.55 0.73 6.92
CA ALA A 200 15.55 1.14 5.52
C ALA A 200 16.34 0.06 4.78
N PRO A 201 15.83 -0.51 3.67
CA PRO A 201 16.56 -1.50 2.91
C PRO A 201 17.81 -0.82 2.35
N GLN A 202 18.87 -0.77 3.16
CA GLN A 202 20.18 -0.38 2.71
C GLN A 202 20.53 -1.45 1.69
N MET A 203 20.57 -1.04 0.42
CA MET A 203 21.02 -1.92 -0.65
C MET A 203 22.33 -2.54 -0.17
N THR A 204 22.34 -3.86 -0.06
CA THR A 204 23.58 -4.61 0.20
C THR A 204 24.64 -4.13 -0.80
N ASP A 205 25.91 -4.17 -0.42
CA ASP A 205 26.99 -3.66 -1.30
C ASP A 205 26.96 -4.28 -2.70
N VAL A 206 26.54 -5.56 -2.78
CA VAL A 206 26.30 -6.30 -4.03
C VAL A 206 25.16 -5.69 -4.86
N GLN A 207 24.04 -5.30 -4.22
CA GLN A 207 22.93 -4.65 -4.90
C GLN A 207 23.32 -3.24 -5.37
N ARG A 208 24.10 -2.50 -4.58
CA ARG A 208 24.60 -1.17 -4.93
C ARG A 208 25.52 -1.23 -6.16
N ALA A 209 26.48 -2.16 -6.18
CA ALA A 209 27.36 -2.38 -7.32
C ALA A 209 26.59 -2.73 -8.60
N LYS A 210 25.60 -3.62 -8.52
CA LYS A 210 24.73 -3.96 -9.66
C LYS A 210 23.92 -2.77 -10.17
N TYR A 211 23.43 -1.93 -9.25
CA TYR A 211 22.69 -0.72 -9.60
C TYR A 211 23.57 0.30 -10.32
N GLU A 212 24.81 0.50 -9.84
CA GLU A 212 25.80 1.36 -10.50
C GLU A 212 26.14 0.86 -11.91
N GLU A 213 26.30 -0.46 -12.11
CA GLU A 213 26.49 -1.02 -13.45
C GLU A 213 25.29 -0.75 -14.37
N MET A 214 24.06 -0.88 -13.87
CA MET A 214 22.86 -0.56 -14.65
C MET A 214 22.80 0.93 -15.03
N LEU A 215 23.18 1.84 -14.13
CA LEU A 215 23.26 3.27 -14.42
C LEU A 215 24.32 3.57 -15.49
N LYS A 216 25.51 2.94 -15.38
CA LYS A 216 26.57 3.03 -16.40
C LYS A 216 26.09 2.53 -17.77
N LYS A 217 25.32 1.44 -17.81
CA LYS A 217 24.70 0.93 -19.05
C LYS A 217 23.67 1.90 -19.62
N ARG A 218 22.78 2.46 -18.79
CA ARG A 218 21.74 3.42 -19.25
C ARG A 218 22.34 4.72 -19.78
N THR A 219 23.34 5.26 -19.10
CA THR A 219 24.05 6.48 -19.53
C THR A 219 24.81 6.26 -20.83
N ARG A 220 25.48 5.11 -20.99
CA ARG A 220 26.20 4.75 -22.24
C ARG A 220 25.28 4.49 -23.44
N VAL A 221 24.03 4.08 -23.20
CA VAL A 221 23.05 3.79 -24.26
C VAL A 221 22.37 5.05 -24.80
N GLN A 222 22.51 6.21 -24.14
CA GLN A 222 22.02 7.46 -24.72
C GLN A 222 22.90 7.92 -25.88
N LYS A 223 22.27 7.92 -27.06
CA LYS A 223 22.70 8.45 -28.37
C LYS A 223 23.59 7.52 -29.21
N LYS A 224 23.04 6.36 -29.59
CA LYS A 224 23.17 5.92 -31.00
C LYS A 224 22.36 6.87 -31.90
N THR A 225 22.71 8.16 -31.92
CA THR A 225 22.26 9.04 -32.99
C THR A 225 23.02 8.59 -34.23
N THR A 226 22.29 8.05 -35.22
CA THR A 226 22.82 7.81 -36.56
C THR A 226 23.66 9.00 -37.02
N THR A 227 24.90 8.72 -37.43
CA THR A 227 25.84 9.68 -38.02
C THR A 227 25.13 10.43 -39.14
N SER A 228 25.46 11.72 -39.38
CA SER A 228 24.81 12.56 -40.40
C SER A 228 24.68 11.84 -41.75
N ASP A 229 25.75 11.15 -42.18
CA ASP A 229 25.78 10.36 -43.42
C ASP A 229 24.71 9.26 -43.49
N ALA A 230 24.40 8.61 -42.37
CA ALA A 230 23.34 7.61 -42.33
C ALA A 230 21.97 8.29 -42.47
N ARG A 231 21.76 9.44 -41.83
CA ARG A 231 20.50 10.19 -41.98
C ARG A 231 20.31 10.71 -43.39
N ASP A 232 21.36 11.19 -44.05
CA ASP A 232 21.27 11.71 -45.42
C ASP A 232 20.93 10.61 -46.42
N LYS A 233 21.53 9.41 -46.29
CA LYS A 233 21.16 8.23 -47.10
C LYS A 233 19.69 7.83 -46.95
N TYR A 234 19.12 7.96 -45.75
CA TYR A 234 17.70 7.64 -45.49
C TYR A 234 16.74 8.83 -45.70
N ARG A 235 17.24 10.07 -45.80
CA ARG A 235 16.44 11.26 -46.16
C ARG A 235 16.31 11.46 -47.66
N THR A 236 17.28 11.02 -48.47
CA THR A 236 17.19 11.03 -49.94
C THR A 236 16.29 9.92 -50.51
N VAL A 237 15.39 9.33 -49.71
CA VAL A 237 14.41 8.31 -50.13
C VAL A 237 13.20 8.97 -50.81
N GLY A 238 13.48 9.89 -51.71
CA GLY A 238 12.65 10.15 -52.88
C GLY A 238 13.49 9.73 -54.08
N ARG A 239 13.68 8.42 -54.28
CA ARG A 239 14.34 7.92 -55.49
C ARG A 239 13.51 8.41 -56.67
N LEU A 240 14.11 9.18 -57.57
CA LEU A 240 13.37 9.65 -58.74
C LEU A 240 12.89 8.42 -59.55
N PRO A 241 11.62 8.37 -59.99
CA PRO A 241 11.18 7.38 -60.97
C PRO A 241 11.99 7.52 -62.26
N LEU A 242 12.00 6.48 -63.09
CA LEU A 242 12.85 6.44 -64.28
C LEU A 242 12.52 7.58 -65.25
N ASP A 243 11.23 7.88 -65.43
CA ASP A 243 10.74 8.89 -66.36
C ASP A 243 11.17 10.29 -65.94
N GLU A 244 11.11 10.61 -64.63
CA GLU A 244 11.60 11.88 -64.10
C GLU A 244 13.12 11.98 -64.18
N ALA A 245 13.85 10.88 -63.96
CA ALA A 245 15.30 10.83 -64.09
C ALA A 245 15.73 11.10 -65.55
N LEU A 246 15.04 10.50 -66.53
CA LEU A 246 15.26 10.76 -67.95
C LEU A 246 14.89 12.20 -68.33
N ALA A 247 13.76 12.70 -67.84
CA ALA A 247 13.36 14.10 -68.04
C ALA A 247 14.37 15.07 -67.43
N GLN A 248 14.95 14.77 -66.26
CA GLN A 248 16.00 15.56 -65.64
C GLN A 248 17.29 15.56 -66.48
N LEU A 249 17.66 14.42 -67.07
CA LEU A 249 18.79 14.33 -67.99
C LEU A 249 18.55 15.12 -69.28
N GLN A 250 17.34 15.02 -69.84
CA GLN A 250 16.95 15.78 -71.03
C GLN A 250 16.92 17.28 -70.77
N ARG A 251 16.41 17.71 -69.60
CA ARG A 251 16.45 19.12 -69.16
C ARG A 251 17.89 19.61 -68.96
N ALA A 252 18.75 18.80 -68.33
CA ALA A 252 20.17 19.12 -68.16
C ALA A 252 20.93 19.15 -69.50
N ALA A 253 20.53 18.32 -70.46
CA ALA A 253 21.07 18.32 -71.82
C ALA A 253 20.53 19.47 -72.69
N ALA A 254 19.29 19.91 -72.47
CA ALA A 254 18.68 21.06 -73.15
C ALA A 254 19.20 22.40 -72.60
N ALA A 255 19.52 22.46 -71.30
CA ALA A 255 20.12 23.63 -70.65
C ALA A 255 21.62 23.82 -70.99
N LYS A 256 22.13 23.18 -72.05
CA LYS A 256 23.53 23.17 -72.48
C LYS A 256 23.91 24.52 -73.10
N SER A 257 24.08 25.50 -72.22
CA SER A 257 24.72 26.78 -72.47
C SER A 257 26.23 26.62 -72.25
N GLY A 258 26.96 26.21 -73.29
CA GLY A 258 28.42 26.40 -73.43
C GLY A 258 29.39 25.62 -72.53
N ALA A 259 29.01 25.21 -71.32
CA ALA A 259 29.85 24.43 -70.40
C ALA A 259 29.29 23.01 -70.24
N GLY A 260 30.16 22.00 -70.22
CA GLY A 260 29.78 20.59 -70.18
C GLY A 260 28.76 20.23 -69.09
N ILE A 261 27.99 19.16 -69.31
CA ILE A 261 26.93 18.73 -68.38
C ILE A 261 27.58 18.23 -67.08
N ASP A 262 27.27 18.87 -65.95
CA ASP A 262 27.67 18.42 -64.61
C ASP A 262 26.92 17.14 -64.22
N LEU A 263 27.50 15.97 -64.53
CA LEU A 263 26.90 14.66 -64.31
C LEU A 263 26.53 14.42 -62.83
N SER A 264 27.34 14.89 -61.89
CA SER A 264 27.11 14.70 -60.46
C SER A 264 25.84 15.41 -59.95
N ARG A 265 25.48 16.54 -60.57
CA ARG A 265 24.26 17.29 -60.24
C ARG A 265 23.06 16.75 -61.01
N ALA A 266 23.25 16.37 -62.27
CA ALA A 266 22.21 15.80 -63.12
C ALA A 266 21.72 14.41 -62.64
N MET A 267 22.58 13.64 -61.96
CA MET A 267 22.27 12.32 -61.42
C MET A 267 21.88 12.31 -59.94
N LYS A 268 21.68 13.49 -59.33
CA LYS A 268 21.27 13.59 -57.93
C LYS A 268 19.87 12.98 -57.75
N GLY A 269 19.75 11.97 -56.88
CA GLY A 269 18.50 11.24 -56.64
C GLY A 269 18.32 9.98 -57.51
N TRP A 270 19.28 9.67 -58.39
CA TRP A 270 19.30 8.42 -59.14
C TRP A 270 19.73 7.26 -58.25
N SER A 271 19.26 6.05 -58.56
CA SER A 271 19.79 4.84 -57.92
C SER A 271 21.21 4.56 -58.42
N GLU A 272 22.05 4.00 -57.54
CA GLU A 272 23.43 3.63 -57.88
C GLU A 272 23.51 2.68 -59.09
N ALA A 273 22.55 1.77 -59.22
CA ALA A 273 22.44 0.86 -60.36
C ALA A 273 22.23 1.61 -61.69
N ARG A 274 21.38 2.65 -61.71
CA ARG A 274 21.14 3.47 -62.92
C ARG A 274 22.36 4.30 -63.29
N ILE A 275 23.05 4.87 -62.29
CA ILE A 275 24.32 5.60 -62.52
C ILE A 275 25.37 4.67 -63.14
N LYS A 276 25.48 3.43 -62.64
CA LYS A 276 26.39 2.42 -63.19
C LYS A 276 26.00 2.01 -64.61
N ALA A 277 24.72 1.71 -64.86
CA ALA A 277 24.20 1.36 -66.18
C ALA A 277 24.48 2.48 -67.20
N PHE A 278 24.17 3.73 -66.87
CA PHE A 278 24.41 4.87 -67.77
C PHE A 278 25.89 5.04 -68.13
N LYS A 279 26.80 4.90 -67.15
CA LYS A 279 28.25 4.93 -67.40
C LYS A 279 28.70 3.74 -68.26
N ALA A 280 28.08 2.58 -68.07
CA ALA A 280 28.37 1.36 -68.80
C ALA A 280 27.84 1.36 -70.24
N ILE A 281 26.83 2.16 -70.60
CA ILE A 281 26.33 2.26 -72.00
C ILE A 281 27.46 2.53 -73.00
N LYS A 282 28.46 3.34 -72.60
CA LYS A 282 29.61 3.65 -73.48
C LYS A 282 30.65 2.53 -73.55
N THR A 283 30.72 1.66 -72.56
CA THR A 283 31.80 0.67 -72.43
C THR A 283 31.34 -0.76 -72.70
N LYS A 284 30.07 -1.10 -72.42
CA LYS A 284 29.44 -2.42 -72.65
C LYS A 284 27.95 -2.25 -72.96
N PRO A 285 27.57 -1.97 -74.22
CA PRO A 285 26.19 -1.64 -74.59
C PRO A 285 25.22 -2.83 -74.53
N ASN A 286 25.70 -4.07 -74.43
CA ASN A 286 24.90 -5.31 -74.51
C ASN A 286 24.80 -6.11 -73.19
N THR A 287 25.04 -5.47 -72.03
CA THR A 287 24.89 -6.06 -70.68
C THR A 287 24.11 -5.15 -69.78
#